data_AF-A0A0M8XSN1-F1
#
_entry.id   AF-A0A0M8XSN1-F1
#
_cell.length_a   1.000
_cell.length_b   1.000
_cell.length_c   1.000
_cell.angle_alpha   90.00
_cell.angle_beta   90.00
_cell.angle_gamma   90.00
#
_symmetry.space_group_name_H-M   'P 1'
#
loop_
_entity.id
_entity.type
_entity.pdbx_description
1 polymer ?
#
loop_
_entity_poly.entity_id
_entity_poly.type
_entity_poly.pdbx_seq_one_letter_code
_entity_poly.pdbx_strand_id
1 'polypeptide(L)'
;MQYAITRLLASWGLRPSAVTGHSLGAYAEACAAGVFAPADAVRLVVERGRLLGTVPAGAMAAVRLPEDDVLGLLPADITGGAVNGPGQCTVTGPAASVAPRFARELTDRGLEARVLRIATAGHSPLVDPITQRFAEAVEALPRERPALPVLSDTTGAWADEEAVRTSRYWVRHMREPVRFGEALGTLFGTPDSVLVTWVRAAPWPR
;
A
#
# COMPACT_ATOMS: atom_id res chain seq x y z
N MET A 1 9.15 -0.15 12.65
CA MET A 1 8.13 -0.17 13.72
C MET A 1 7.18 -1.35 13.60
N GLN A 2 6.40 -1.48 12.52
CA GLN A 2 5.43 -2.58 12.33
C GLN A 2 6.06 -3.97 12.57
N TYR A 3 7.19 -4.26 11.93
CA TYR A 3 7.92 -5.52 12.16
C TYR A 3 8.26 -5.77 13.65
N ALA A 4 8.70 -4.74 14.37
CA ALA A 4 9.02 -4.86 15.79
C ALA A 4 7.78 -5.17 16.65
N ILE A 5 6.63 -4.58 16.32
CA ILE A 5 5.34 -4.89 16.97
C ILE A 5 4.96 -6.35 16.69
N THR A 6 5.13 -6.83 15.45
CA THR A 6 4.90 -8.25 15.12
C THR A 6 5.79 -9.18 15.94
N ARG A 7 7.09 -8.82 16.12
CA ARG A 7 8.01 -9.59 16.97
C ARG A 7 7.63 -9.55 18.45
N LEU A 8 7.12 -8.41 18.95
CA LEU A 8 6.62 -8.28 20.32
C LEU A 8 5.40 -9.18 20.56
N LEU A 9 4.42 -9.16 19.66
CA LEU A 9 3.24 -10.04 19.76
C LEU A 9 3.65 -11.52 19.72
N ALA A 10 4.60 -11.88 18.85
CA ALA A 10 5.17 -13.22 18.82
C ALA A 10 5.86 -13.60 20.14
N SER A 11 6.52 -12.66 20.81
CA SER A 11 7.11 -12.90 22.14
C SER A 11 6.07 -13.16 23.24
N TRP A 12 4.82 -12.74 23.04
CA TRP A 12 3.69 -13.04 23.92
C TRP A 12 2.96 -14.34 23.53
N GLY A 13 3.49 -15.08 22.56
CA GLY A 13 2.92 -16.36 22.11
C GLY A 13 1.89 -16.23 20.98
N LEU A 14 1.59 -15.02 20.48
CA LEU A 14 0.70 -14.86 19.33
C LEU A 14 1.43 -15.27 18.05
N ARG A 15 0.89 -16.29 17.37
CA ARG A 15 1.40 -16.75 16.07
C ARG A 15 0.37 -16.41 14.99
N PRO A 16 0.70 -15.52 14.02
CA PRO A 16 -0.22 -15.23 12.93
C PRO A 16 -0.39 -16.47 12.04
N SER A 17 -1.63 -16.76 11.64
CA SER A 17 -1.95 -17.76 10.62
C SER A 17 -1.81 -17.21 9.19
N ALA A 18 -1.83 -15.89 9.04
CA ALA A 18 -1.63 -15.15 7.80
C ALA A 18 -1.19 -13.72 8.10
N VAL A 19 -0.63 -13.04 7.09
CA VAL A 19 -0.22 -11.64 7.19
C VAL A 19 -0.69 -10.85 5.96
N THR A 20 -1.01 -9.57 6.19
CA THR A 20 -1.27 -8.59 5.13
C THR A 20 -0.71 -7.23 5.54
N GLY A 21 -0.35 -6.40 4.58
CA GLY A 21 0.14 -5.04 4.79
C GLY A 21 -0.43 -4.07 3.76
N HIS A 22 -0.69 -2.83 4.16
CA HIS A 22 -1.18 -1.77 3.26
C HIS A 22 -0.02 -0.94 2.73
N SER A 23 0.18 -0.91 1.42
CA SER A 23 1.23 -0.18 0.71
C SER A 23 2.59 -0.42 1.37
N LEU A 24 3.17 0.58 2.04
CA LEU A 24 4.45 0.45 2.75
C LEU A 24 4.45 -0.66 3.82
N GLY A 25 3.27 -1.00 4.37
CA GLY A 25 3.10 -2.11 5.29
C GLY A 25 3.44 -3.49 4.69
N ALA A 26 3.34 -3.65 3.37
CA ALA A 26 3.66 -4.91 2.68
C ALA A 26 5.12 -5.33 2.86
N TYR A 27 6.05 -4.40 3.09
CA TYR A 27 7.45 -4.73 3.36
C TYR A 27 7.63 -5.32 4.78
N ALA A 28 6.85 -4.84 5.76
CA ALA A 28 6.85 -5.40 7.11
C ALA A 28 6.13 -6.76 7.15
N GLU A 29 5.07 -6.91 6.37
CA GLU A 29 4.38 -8.18 6.12
C GLU A 29 5.33 -9.20 5.48
N ALA A 30 6.03 -8.85 4.40
CA ALA A 30 7.02 -9.70 3.76
C ALA A 30 8.15 -10.11 4.72
N CYS A 31 8.59 -9.24 5.63
CA CYS A 31 9.52 -9.62 6.69
C CYS A 31 8.91 -10.62 7.68
N ALA A 32 7.63 -10.44 8.05
CA ALA A 32 6.94 -11.34 8.97
C ALA A 32 6.71 -12.72 8.34
N ALA A 33 6.41 -12.77 7.04
CA ALA A 33 6.33 -14.00 6.25
C ALA A 33 7.70 -14.61 5.91
N GLY A 34 8.80 -13.89 6.16
CA GLY A 34 10.16 -14.37 5.90
C GLY A 34 10.66 -14.19 4.46
N VAL A 35 9.90 -13.51 3.59
CA VAL A 35 10.31 -13.23 2.19
C VAL A 35 11.58 -12.38 2.16
N PHE A 36 11.66 -11.36 3.03
CA PHE A 36 12.84 -10.52 3.18
C PHE A 36 13.43 -10.63 4.58
N ALA A 37 14.75 -10.58 4.67
CA ALA A 37 15.40 -10.25 5.93
C ALA A 37 15.04 -8.80 6.34
N PRO A 38 14.84 -8.49 7.63
CA PRO A 38 14.42 -7.15 8.06
C PRO A 38 15.37 -6.03 7.65
N ALA A 39 16.69 -6.29 7.67
CA ALA A 39 17.69 -5.33 7.24
C ALA A 39 17.56 -4.98 5.75
N ASP A 40 17.26 -5.98 4.92
CA ASP A 40 17.13 -5.82 3.47
C ASP A 40 15.81 -5.14 3.10
N ALA A 41 14.72 -5.46 3.79
CA ALA A 41 13.47 -4.73 3.61
C ALA A 41 13.59 -3.24 3.99
N VAL A 42 14.35 -2.90 5.04
CA VAL A 42 14.63 -1.50 5.38
C VAL A 42 15.42 -0.82 4.28
N ARG A 43 16.47 -1.46 3.73
CA ARG A 43 17.23 -0.94 2.58
C ARG A 43 16.32 -0.68 1.39
N LEU A 44 15.45 -1.63 1.07
CA LEU A 44 14.51 -1.52 -0.05
C LEU A 44 13.49 -0.39 0.16
N VAL A 45 12.97 -0.22 1.38
CA VAL A 45 12.06 0.88 1.72
C VAL A 45 12.74 2.24 1.61
N VAL A 46 14.00 2.35 2.07
CA VAL A 46 14.80 3.57 1.91
C VAL A 46 15.01 3.89 0.43
N GLU A 47 15.38 2.90 -0.37
CA GLU A 47 15.61 3.07 -1.80
C GLU A 47 14.31 3.43 -2.53
N ARG A 48 13.18 2.79 -2.19
CA ARG A 48 11.85 3.18 -2.68
C ARG A 48 11.55 4.65 -2.38
N GLY A 49 11.78 5.08 -1.15
CA GLY A 49 11.58 6.48 -0.75
C GLY A 49 12.48 7.45 -1.52
N ARG A 50 13.75 7.08 -1.72
CA ARG A 50 14.71 7.87 -2.51
C ARG A 50 14.26 8.00 -3.96
N LEU A 51 13.85 6.90 -4.59
CA LEU A 51 13.37 6.89 -5.98
C LEU A 51 12.07 7.68 -6.14
N LEU A 52 11.12 7.54 -5.21
CA LEU A 52 9.90 8.37 -5.18
C LEU A 52 10.22 9.86 -5.03
N GLY A 53 11.34 10.23 -4.40
CA GLY A 53 11.80 11.61 -4.35
C GLY A 53 12.31 12.16 -5.70
N THR A 54 12.48 11.32 -6.72
CA THR A 54 12.98 11.73 -8.05
C THR A 54 11.88 11.89 -9.11
N VAL A 55 10.65 11.46 -8.82
CA VAL A 55 9.52 11.63 -9.75
C VAL A 55 8.93 13.05 -9.63
N PRO A 56 8.18 13.53 -10.65
CA PRO A 56 7.48 14.80 -10.56
C PRO A 56 6.57 14.88 -9.32
N ALA A 57 6.36 16.10 -8.82
CA ALA A 57 5.53 16.34 -7.64
C ALA A 57 4.13 15.74 -7.80
N GLY A 58 3.82 14.78 -6.94
CA GLY A 58 2.54 14.08 -6.90
C GLY A 58 1.78 14.34 -5.60
N ALA A 59 0.48 14.06 -5.61
CA ALA A 59 -0.35 14.10 -4.42
C ALA A 59 -1.37 12.97 -4.42
N MET A 60 -1.95 12.72 -3.25
CA MET A 60 -3.04 11.77 -3.07
C MET A 60 -4.17 12.43 -2.30
N ALA A 61 -5.41 12.03 -2.58
CA ALA A 61 -6.58 12.46 -1.83
C ALA A 61 -7.43 11.25 -1.44
N ALA A 62 -7.95 11.23 -0.21
CA ALA A 62 -8.99 10.30 0.18
C ALA A 62 -10.35 10.81 -0.32
N VAL A 63 -11.18 9.91 -0.84
CA VAL A 63 -12.51 10.20 -1.36
C VAL A 63 -13.50 9.20 -0.75
N ARG A 64 -14.61 9.69 -0.21
CA ARG A 64 -15.63 8.87 0.45
C ARG A 64 -16.72 8.45 -0.52
N LEU A 65 -16.31 7.66 -1.51
CA LEU A 65 -17.18 7.12 -2.55
C LEU A 65 -16.75 5.69 -2.90
N PRO A 66 -17.67 4.86 -3.42
CA PRO A 66 -17.37 3.59 -4.07
C PRO A 66 -16.37 3.76 -5.22
N GLU A 67 -15.62 2.70 -5.55
CA GLU A 67 -14.59 2.74 -6.60
C GLU A 67 -15.18 3.16 -7.95
N ASP A 68 -16.28 2.54 -8.38
CA ASP A 68 -16.90 2.82 -9.69
C ASP A 68 -17.31 4.30 -9.81
N ASP A 69 -17.88 4.87 -8.75
CA ASP A 69 -18.24 6.28 -8.69
C ASP A 69 -17.01 7.18 -8.77
N VAL A 70 -15.92 6.84 -8.08
CA VAL A 70 -14.66 7.59 -8.17
C VAL A 70 -14.10 7.53 -9.58
N LEU A 71 -14.02 6.34 -10.18
CA LEU A 71 -13.46 6.12 -11.52
C LEU A 71 -14.25 6.92 -12.58
N GLY A 72 -15.57 6.99 -12.46
CA GLY A 72 -16.43 7.79 -13.34
C GLY A 72 -16.21 9.31 -13.25
N LEU A 73 -15.50 9.79 -12.22
CA LEU A 73 -15.24 11.21 -11.99
C LEU A 73 -13.78 11.60 -12.30
N LEU A 74 -12.89 10.63 -12.53
CA LEU A 74 -11.46 10.92 -12.65
C LEU A 74 -11.14 11.68 -13.94
N PRO A 75 -10.37 12.78 -13.87
CA PRO A 75 -9.72 13.33 -15.05
C PRO A 75 -8.62 12.39 -15.55
N ALA A 76 -8.22 12.56 -16.81
CA ALA A 76 -7.28 11.65 -17.49
C ALA A 76 -5.90 11.50 -16.82
N ASP A 77 -5.47 12.47 -16.02
CA ASP A 77 -4.17 12.50 -15.35
C ASP A 77 -4.20 12.06 -13.88
N ILE A 78 -5.36 11.63 -13.37
CA ILE A 78 -5.53 11.08 -12.02
C ILE A 78 -5.99 9.62 -12.12
N THR A 79 -5.41 8.76 -11.29
CA THR A 79 -5.80 7.35 -11.20
C THR A 79 -6.29 7.00 -9.80
N GLY A 80 -6.99 5.87 -9.67
CA GLY A 80 -7.20 5.22 -8.38
C GLY A 80 -5.85 4.88 -7.74
N GLY A 81 -5.71 5.13 -6.43
CA GLY A 81 -4.52 4.82 -5.65
C GLY A 81 -4.74 3.71 -4.64
N ALA A 82 -5.93 3.63 -4.04
CA ALA A 82 -6.29 2.56 -3.11
C ALA A 82 -7.81 2.44 -2.98
N VAL A 83 -8.30 1.22 -2.82
CA VAL A 83 -9.66 0.87 -2.41
C VAL A 83 -9.54 0.22 -1.03
N ASN A 84 -9.86 0.98 0.01
CA ASN A 84 -9.73 0.54 1.41
C ASN A 84 -11.03 -0.09 1.94
N GLY A 85 -12.15 0.07 1.22
CA GLY A 85 -13.45 -0.48 1.55
C GLY A 85 -14.55 0.09 0.64
N PRO A 86 -15.83 -0.33 0.81
CA PRO A 86 -16.93 -0.06 -0.12
C PRO A 86 -17.22 1.42 -0.43
N GLY A 87 -16.74 2.35 0.40
CA GLY A 87 -16.87 3.80 0.18
C GLY A 87 -15.63 4.56 0.65
N GLN A 88 -14.46 3.91 0.60
CA GLN A 88 -13.22 4.47 1.11
C GLN A 88 -12.10 4.31 0.09
N CYS A 89 -12.02 5.24 -0.84
CA CYS A 89 -11.03 5.23 -1.90
C CYS A 89 -9.96 6.29 -1.68
N THR A 90 -8.82 6.13 -2.36
CA THR A 90 -7.86 7.19 -2.57
C THR A 90 -7.57 7.33 -4.05
N VAL A 91 -7.29 8.56 -4.47
CA VAL A 91 -6.85 8.90 -5.82
C VAL A 91 -5.43 9.45 -5.76
N THR A 92 -4.70 9.35 -6.86
CA THR A 92 -3.28 9.70 -6.95
C THR A 92 -2.95 10.25 -8.34
N GLY A 93 -2.04 11.22 -8.41
CA GLY A 93 -1.70 11.91 -9.65
C GLY A 93 -0.84 13.14 -9.41
N PRO A 94 -0.66 14.00 -10.44
CA PRO A 94 0.12 15.23 -10.32
C PRO A 94 -0.42 16.12 -9.19
N ALA A 95 0.49 16.73 -8.43
CA ALA A 95 0.12 17.55 -7.28
C ALA A 95 -0.80 18.72 -7.67
N ALA A 96 -0.56 19.32 -8.84
CA ALA A 96 -1.35 20.40 -9.40
C ALA A 96 -2.75 19.97 -9.87
N SER A 97 -2.99 18.67 -10.06
CA SER A 97 -4.29 18.15 -10.51
C SER A 97 -5.12 17.64 -9.33
N VAL A 98 -4.50 16.92 -8.39
CA VAL A 98 -5.22 16.31 -7.26
C VAL A 98 -5.66 17.37 -6.25
N ALA A 99 -4.73 18.17 -5.73
CA ALA A 99 -4.98 19.01 -4.55
C ALA A 99 -5.80 20.29 -4.85
N PRO A 100 -5.41 21.15 -5.81
CA PRO A 100 -6.13 22.41 -6.03
C PRO A 100 -7.37 22.27 -6.91
N ARG A 101 -7.49 21.19 -7.69
CA ARG A 101 -8.57 20.99 -8.67
C ARG A 101 -9.51 19.87 -8.25
N PHE A 102 -9.09 18.61 -8.33
CA PHE A 102 -10.02 17.48 -8.20
C PHE A 102 -10.65 17.37 -6.80
N ALA A 103 -9.84 17.41 -5.73
CA ALA A 103 -10.38 17.33 -4.37
C ALA A 103 -11.32 18.50 -4.05
N ARG A 104 -11.00 19.71 -4.56
CA ARG A 104 -11.84 20.90 -4.38
C ARG A 104 -13.16 20.79 -5.15
N GLU A 105 -13.11 20.33 -6.40
CA GLU A 105 -14.30 20.11 -7.23
C GLU A 105 -15.27 19.13 -6.56
N LEU A 106 -14.75 18.04 -5.98
CA LEU A 106 -15.57 17.10 -5.21
C LEU A 106 -16.22 17.78 -3.99
N THR A 107 -15.45 18.57 -3.22
CA THR A 107 -16.01 19.27 -2.06
C THR A 107 -17.04 20.33 -2.44
N ASP A 108 -16.86 21.05 -3.56
CA ASP A 108 -17.80 22.05 -4.06
C ASP A 108 -19.13 21.39 -4.51
N ARG A 109 -19.09 20.09 -4.85
CA ARG A 109 -20.26 19.25 -5.17
C ARG A 109 -20.88 18.57 -3.93
N GLY A 110 -20.40 18.88 -2.73
CA GLY A 110 -20.87 18.28 -1.49
C GLY A 110 -20.34 16.87 -1.20
N LEU A 111 -19.30 16.42 -1.92
CA LEU A 111 -18.68 15.12 -1.72
C LEU A 111 -17.48 15.23 -0.76
N GLU A 112 -17.34 14.27 0.15
CA GLU A 112 -16.22 14.26 1.09
C GLU A 112 -14.92 13.82 0.41
N ALA A 113 -14.01 14.78 0.23
CA ALA A 113 -12.65 14.55 -0.26
C ALA A 113 -11.62 15.29 0.59
N ARG A 114 -10.46 14.68 0.83
CA ARG A 114 -9.38 15.27 1.63
C ARG A 114 -8.00 14.92 1.09
N VAL A 115 -7.22 15.94 0.76
CA VAL A 115 -5.80 15.78 0.38
C VAL A 115 -5.03 15.17 1.55
N LEU A 116 -4.27 14.13 1.26
CA LEU A 116 -3.44 13.44 2.23
C LEU A 116 -2.12 14.19 2.44
N ARG A 117 -1.61 14.18 3.67
CA ARG A 117 -0.31 14.78 4.02
C ARG A 117 0.85 13.86 3.62
N ILE A 118 0.90 13.49 2.35
CA ILE A 118 1.97 12.71 1.74
C ILE A 118 2.37 13.38 0.43
N ALA A 119 3.68 13.57 0.23
CA ALA A 119 4.25 14.28 -0.91
C ALA A 119 4.71 13.32 -2.02
N THR A 120 4.02 12.18 -2.17
CA THR A 120 4.35 11.13 -3.14
C THR A 120 3.10 10.64 -3.83
N ALA A 121 3.17 10.38 -5.13
CA ALA A 121 2.11 9.72 -5.90
C ALA A 121 2.51 8.27 -6.23
N GLY A 122 2.71 7.44 -5.19
CA GLY A 122 2.77 6.00 -5.37
C GLY A 122 1.46 5.46 -5.94
N HIS A 123 1.46 4.22 -6.42
CA HIS A 123 0.28 3.56 -6.98
C HIS A 123 -0.31 4.30 -8.20
N SER A 124 0.56 4.92 -9.00
CA SER A 124 0.17 5.78 -10.14
C SER A 124 1.18 5.71 -11.29
N PRO A 125 0.79 6.11 -12.52
CA PRO A 125 1.73 6.26 -13.65
C PRO A 125 2.95 7.13 -13.38
N LEU A 126 2.91 8.02 -12.38
CA LEU A 126 4.06 8.87 -12.06
C LEU A 126 5.29 8.09 -11.60
N VAL A 127 5.13 6.83 -11.16
CA VAL A 127 6.28 5.99 -10.78
C VAL A 127 6.90 5.24 -11.97
N ASP A 128 6.30 5.28 -13.16
CA ASP A 128 6.80 4.55 -14.34
C ASP A 128 8.30 4.82 -14.63
N PRO A 129 8.80 6.08 -14.56
CA PRO A 129 10.22 6.39 -14.81
C PRO A 129 11.21 5.73 -13.83
N ILE A 130 10.76 5.28 -12.66
CA ILE A 130 11.61 4.69 -11.62
C ILE A 130 11.45 3.17 -11.49
N THR A 131 10.51 2.56 -12.23
CA THR A 131 10.19 1.13 -12.10
C THR A 131 11.37 0.20 -12.36
N GLN A 132 12.19 0.50 -13.39
CA GLN A 132 13.37 -0.30 -13.70
C GLN A 132 14.42 -0.25 -12.56
N ARG A 133 14.74 0.94 -12.06
CA ARG A 133 15.69 1.09 -10.94
C ARG A 133 15.18 0.42 -9.67
N PHE A 134 13.87 0.47 -9.45
CA PHE A 134 13.27 -0.23 -8.33
C PHE A 134 13.35 -1.76 -8.51
N ALA A 135 13.13 -2.28 -9.71
CA ALA A 135 13.33 -3.70 -9.99
C ALA A 135 14.77 -4.15 -9.72
N GLU A 136 15.77 -3.37 -10.15
CA GLU A 136 17.19 -3.64 -9.88
C GLU A 136 17.49 -3.67 -8.38
N ALA A 137 16.93 -2.71 -7.61
CA ALA A 137 17.06 -2.67 -6.16
C ALA A 137 16.40 -3.88 -5.48
N VAL A 138 15.27 -4.35 -5.99
CA VAL A 138 14.65 -5.59 -5.52
C VAL A 138 15.60 -6.74 -5.82
N GLU A 139 15.96 -6.97 -7.10
CA GLU A 139 16.76 -8.12 -7.55
C GLU A 139 18.08 -8.29 -6.78
N ALA A 140 18.71 -7.19 -6.36
CA ALA A 140 19.94 -7.20 -5.57
C ALA A 140 19.82 -7.81 -4.16
N LEU A 141 18.61 -8.04 -3.66
CA LEU A 141 18.36 -8.59 -2.33
C LEU A 141 17.98 -10.08 -2.40
N PRO A 142 18.29 -10.91 -1.40
CA PRO A 142 17.71 -12.25 -1.30
C PRO A 142 16.19 -12.19 -1.08
N ARG A 143 15.47 -13.15 -1.66
CA ARG A 143 14.01 -13.33 -1.49
C ARG A 143 13.71 -14.80 -1.24
N GLU A 144 13.19 -15.12 -0.07
CA GLU A 144 12.84 -16.49 0.30
C GLU A 144 11.37 -16.80 0.03
N ARG A 145 11.04 -18.10 -0.03
CA ARG A 145 9.64 -18.54 -0.06
C ARG A 145 8.97 -18.15 1.26
N PRO A 146 7.77 -17.53 1.22
CA PRO A 146 7.07 -17.16 2.45
C PRO A 146 6.77 -18.39 3.32
N ALA A 147 7.05 -18.28 4.62
CA ALA A 147 6.72 -19.29 5.63
C ALA A 147 5.31 -19.12 6.21
N LEU A 148 4.66 -17.99 5.93
CA LEU A 148 3.27 -17.70 6.30
C LEU A 148 2.48 -17.32 5.04
N PRO A 149 1.20 -17.70 4.96
CA PRO A 149 0.29 -17.17 3.93
C PRO A 149 0.32 -15.64 3.90
N VAL A 150 0.59 -15.11 2.71
CA VAL A 150 0.61 -13.67 2.43
C VAL A 150 -0.66 -13.31 1.66
N LEU A 151 -1.32 -12.25 2.09
CA LEU A 151 -2.46 -11.69 1.39
C LEU A 151 -2.06 -10.37 0.74
N SER A 152 -2.00 -10.36 -0.59
CA SER A 152 -1.48 -9.22 -1.33
C SER A 152 -2.47 -8.07 -1.38
N ASP A 153 -2.02 -6.91 -0.93
CA ASP A 153 -2.74 -5.65 -1.10
C ASP A 153 -2.73 -5.14 -2.55
N THR A 154 -2.07 -5.82 -3.49
CA THR A 154 -2.09 -5.48 -4.92
C THR A 154 -3.19 -6.25 -5.65
N THR A 155 -3.49 -7.47 -5.22
CA THR A 155 -4.52 -8.33 -5.85
C THR A 155 -5.79 -8.48 -5.03
N GLY A 156 -5.78 -8.16 -3.74
CA GLY A 156 -6.90 -8.42 -2.84
C GLY A 156 -7.06 -9.90 -2.45
N ALA A 157 -6.13 -10.76 -2.89
CA ALA A 157 -6.21 -12.21 -2.75
C ALA A 157 -4.92 -12.81 -2.17
N TRP A 158 -4.94 -14.10 -1.87
CA TRP A 158 -3.75 -14.85 -1.46
C TRP A 158 -2.65 -14.69 -2.51
N ALA A 159 -1.47 -14.28 -2.07
CA ALA A 159 -0.35 -14.07 -2.95
C ALA A 159 0.22 -15.41 -3.41
N ASP A 160 0.60 -15.47 -4.68
CA ASP A 160 1.40 -16.57 -5.20
C ASP A 160 2.81 -16.50 -4.59
N GLU A 161 3.24 -17.62 -3.99
CA GLU A 161 4.48 -17.72 -3.23
C GLU A 161 5.73 -17.52 -4.10
N GLU A 162 5.64 -17.79 -5.40
CA GLU A 162 6.72 -17.56 -6.35
C GLU A 162 6.70 -16.11 -6.84
N ALA A 163 5.51 -15.55 -7.09
CA ALA A 163 5.35 -14.17 -7.53
C ALA A 163 5.98 -13.18 -6.55
N VAL A 164 5.74 -13.34 -5.23
CA VAL A 164 6.31 -12.44 -4.19
C VAL A 164 7.84 -12.42 -4.18
N ARG A 165 8.50 -13.40 -4.80
CA ARG A 165 9.96 -13.48 -4.93
C ARG A 165 10.50 -12.84 -6.21
N THR A 166 9.65 -12.22 -7.02
CA THR A 166 10.05 -11.56 -8.27
C THR A 166 10.09 -10.05 -8.11
N SER A 167 11.05 -9.37 -8.74
CA SER A 167 11.00 -7.90 -8.84
C SER A 167 9.72 -7.39 -9.51
N ARG A 168 9.16 -8.15 -10.46
CA ARG A 168 7.90 -7.82 -11.13
C ARG A 168 6.75 -7.63 -10.14
N TYR A 169 6.64 -8.47 -9.11
CA TYR A 169 5.62 -8.31 -8.07
C TYR A 169 5.77 -6.99 -7.31
N TRP A 170 6.99 -6.66 -6.90
CA TRP A 170 7.27 -5.44 -6.13
C TRP A 170 7.15 -4.16 -6.96
N VAL A 171 7.51 -4.20 -8.25
CA VAL A 171 7.23 -3.10 -9.19
C VAL A 171 5.73 -2.89 -9.34
N ARG A 172 4.97 -3.99 -9.52
CA ARG A 172 3.51 -3.96 -9.60
C ARG A 172 2.90 -3.37 -8.32
N HIS A 173 3.36 -3.81 -7.16
CA HIS A 173 2.98 -3.27 -5.85
C HIS A 173 3.18 -1.76 -5.73
N MET A 174 4.31 -1.23 -6.21
CA MET A 174 4.58 0.21 -6.17
C MET A 174 3.69 1.01 -7.13
N ARG A 175 3.24 0.39 -8.23
CA ARG A 175 2.63 1.05 -9.39
C ARG A 175 1.11 0.93 -9.46
N GLU A 176 0.55 -0.18 -9.02
CA GLU A 176 -0.88 -0.46 -9.11
C GLU A 176 -1.65 0.00 -7.88
N PRO A 177 -2.98 0.23 -7.99
CA PRO A 177 -3.82 0.59 -6.86
C PRO A 177 -3.79 -0.47 -5.75
N VAL A 178 -3.86 -0.03 -4.50
CA VAL A 178 -3.97 -0.93 -3.34
C VAL A 178 -5.40 -1.46 -3.22
N ARG A 179 -5.60 -2.78 -3.23
CA ARG A 179 -6.84 -3.54 -3.07
C ARG A 179 -7.08 -4.00 -1.63
N PHE A 180 -6.99 -3.07 -0.68
CA PHE A 180 -7.00 -3.44 0.75
C PHE A 180 -8.38 -3.85 1.27
N GLY A 181 -9.46 -3.24 0.77
CA GLY A 181 -10.82 -3.65 1.11
C GLY A 181 -11.11 -5.10 0.68
N GLU A 182 -10.65 -5.47 -0.51
CA GLU A 182 -10.72 -6.84 -1.03
C GLU A 182 -9.86 -7.80 -0.23
N ALA A 183 -8.63 -7.39 0.13
CA ALA A 183 -7.75 -8.17 1.01
C ALA A 183 -8.45 -8.43 2.35
N LEU A 184 -8.99 -7.41 3.02
CA LEU A 184 -9.73 -7.63 4.27
C LEU A 184 -10.96 -8.55 4.07
N GLY A 185 -11.68 -8.43 2.96
CA GLY A 185 -12.77 -9.33 2.60
C GLY A 185 -12.32 -10.80 2.49
N THR A 186 -11.23 -11.06 1.78
CA THR A 186 -10.62 -12.40 1.67
C THR A 186 -10.20 -12.93 3.04
N LEU A 187 -9.61 -12.09 3.89
CA LEU A 187 -9.18 -12.48 5.23
C LEU A 187 -10.39 -12.84 6.11
N PHE A 188 -11.43 -12.02 6.13
CA PHE A 188 -12.65 -12.27 6.91
C PHE A 188 -13.48 -13.45 6.39
N GLY A 189 -13.25 -13.89 5.16
CA GLY A 189 -13.78 -15.16 4.65
C GLY A 189 -13.14 -16.40 5.29
N THR A 190 -12.05 -16.24 6.06
CA THR A 190 -11.39 -17.34 6.77
C THR A 190 -12.07 -17.57 8.12
N PRO A 191 -12.65 -18.76 8.38
CA PRO A 191 -13.32 -19.06 9.65
C PRO A 191 -12.33 -19.00 10.83
N ASP A 192 -12.87 -18.74 12.03
CA ASP A 192 -12.12 -18.74 13.30
C ASP A 192 -10.88 -17.82 13.33
N SER A 193 -10.94 -16.70 12.61
CA SER A 193 -9.85 -15.73 12.51
C SER A 193 -10.09 -14.46 13.34
N VAL A 194 -9.02 -13.93 13.94
CA VAL A 194 -9.02 -12.63 14.62
C VAL A 194 -7.99 -11.73 13.94
N LEU A 195 -8.44 -10.59 13.41
CA LEU A 195 -7.54 -9.59 12.85
C LEU A 195 -6.87 -8.81 13.99
N VAL A 196 -5.57 -9.01 14.15
CA VAL A 196 -4.73 -8.19 15.02
C VAL A 196 -4.10 -7.08 14.18
N THR A 197 -4.52 -5.83 14.43
CA THR A 197 -3.98 -4.66 13.75
C THR A 197 -3.50 -3.63 14.76
N TRP A 198 -2.56 -2.78 14.34
CA TRP A 198 -2.13 -1.62 15.09
C TRP A 198 -2.62 -0.37 14.36
N VAL A 199 -3.22 0.55 15.11
CA VAL A 199 -3.57 1.87 14.63
C VAL A 199 -2.80 2.87 15.47
N ARG A 200 -2.09 3.80 14.82
CA ARG A 200 -1.63 4.98 15.54
C ARG A 200 -2.87 5.79 15.91
N ALA A 201 -3.27 5.75 17.18
CA ALA A 201 -4.16 6.78 17.69
C ALA A 201 -3.54 8.15 17.35
N ALA A 202 -4.36 9.13 16.98
CA ALA A 202 -3.95 10.52 16.82
C ALA A 202 -3.03 10.92 18.00
N PRO A 203 -2.07 11.86 17.81
CA PRO A 203 -1.11 12.18 18.86
C PRO A 203 -1.84 12.35 20.20
N TRP A 204 -1.35 11.64 21.21
CA TRP A 204 -1.78 11.82 22.60
C TRP A 204 -1.77 13.33 22.87
N PRO A 205 -2.87 13.93 23.38
CA PRO A 205 -2.84 15.35 23.72
C PRO A 205 -1.66 15.56 24.68
N ARG A 206 -0.75 16.46 24.29
CA ARG A 206 0.37 16.85 25.15
C ARG A 206 -0.13 17.51 26.42
#